data_AF-A0A6P1L320-F1
#
_entry.id   AF-A0A6P1L320-F1
#
_cell.length_a   1.000
_cell.length_b   1.000
_cell.length_c   1.000
_cell.angle_alpha   90.00
_cell.angle_beta   90.00
_cell.angle_gamma   90.00
#
_symmetry.space_group_name_H-M   'P 1'
#
loop_
_entity.id
_entity.type
_entity.pdbx_description
1 polymer ?
#
loop_
_entity_poly.entity_id
_entity_poly.type
_entity_poly.pdbx_seq_one_letter_code
_entity_poly.pdbx_strand_id
1 'polypeptide(L)'
;MKQLTGFIPVAALPESTAASAKQQLIETIEWLYKEGAATETNLKLLTAIVESILCSEESYTRFLQCGFDAAIEFFDTNSQNWDFEESISSHHNPRNWDGYKRSQSNHRH
;
A
#
# COMPACT_ATOMS: atom_id res chain seq x y z
N MET A 1 16.71 41.26 -20.24
CA MET A 1 15.55 40.46 -19.77
C MET A 1 15.78 39.02 -20.20
N LYS A 2 16.00 38.09 -19.26
CA LYS A 2 16.19 36.67 -19.56
C LYS A 2 14.85 35.96 -19.33
N GLN A 3 14.28 35.37 -20.38
CA GLN A 3 13.05 34.59 -20.29
C GLN A 3 13.33 33.29 -19.53
N LEU A 4 12.65 33.08 -18.40
CA LEU A 4 12.61 31.82 -17.67
C LEU A 4 11.58 30.93 -18.36
N THR A 5 12.03 30.06 -19.27
CA THR A 5 11.19 28.95 -19.76
C THR A 5 11.13 27.89 -18.67
N GLY A 6 10.13 28.02 -17.80
CA GLY A 6 9.78 27.05 -16.76
C GLY A 6 9.10 25.81 -17.34
N PHE A 7 9.83 25.02 -18.12
CA PHE A 7 9.45 23.65 -18.46
C PHE A 7 10.58 22.72 -18.04
N ILE A 8 10.42 22.10 -16.87
CA ILE A 8 11.21 20.92 -16.51
C ILE A 8 10.51 19.74 -17.20
N PRO A 9 11.16 19.02 -18.13
CA PRO A 9 10.60 17.80 -18.68
C PRO A 9 10.44 16.79 -17.55
N VAL A 10 9.32 16.06 -17.53
CA VAL A 10 9.01 14.99 -16.55
C VAL A 10 10.04 13.84 -16.56
N ALA A 11 11.08 13.90 -17.40
CA ALA A 11 12.11 12.88 -17.57
C ALA A 11 13.33 13.00 -16.63
N ALA A 12 13.21 13.65 -15.47
CA ALA A 12 14.36 13.84 -14.55
C ALA A 12 14.03 13.61 -13.07
N LEU A 13 13.06 12.74 -12.77
CA LEU A 13 12.96 12.18 -11.42
C LEU A 13 13.72 10.85 -11.41
N PRO A 14 14.69 10.65 -10.48
CA PRO A 14 15.35 9.37 -10.35
C PRO A 14 14.29 8.29 -10.09
N GLU A 15 14.43 7.12 -10.71
CA GLU A 15 13.63 5.95 -10.35
C GLU A 15 13.78 5.73 -8.84
N SER A 16 12.68 5.91 -8.11
CA SER A 16 12.63 5.62 -6.70
C SER A 16 12.99 4.15 -6.51
N THR A 17 14.00 3.87 -5.70
CA THR A 17 14.38 2.52 -5.30
C THR A 17 13.38 1.90 -4.32
N ALA A 18 12.35 2.64 -3.91
CA ALA A 18 11.18 2.07 -3.28
C ALA A 18 10.29 1.42 -4.35
N ALA A 19 9.94 0.15 -4.17
CA ALA A 19 8.94 -0.51 -5.00
C ALA A 19 7.70 0.40 -5.10
N SER A 20 7.27 0.73 -6.32
CA SER A 20 6.11 1.58 -6.56
C SER A 20 4.89 1.00 -5.84
N ALA A 21 3.98 1.86 -5.40
CA ALA A 21 2.72 1.44 -4.79
C ALA A 21 1.95 0.47 -5.70
N LYS A 22 2.07 0.66 -7.03
CA LYS A 22 1.57 -0.31 -8.01
C LYS A 22 2.20 -1.69 -7.85
N GLN A 23 3.53 -1.77 -7.77
CA GLN A 23 4.25 -3.04 -7.61
C GLN A 23 3.86 -3.75 -6.31
N GLN A 24 3.73 -3.00 -5.20
CA GLN A 24 3.29 -3.54 -3.91
C GLN A 24 1.87 -4.10 -3.97
N LEU A 25 0.96 -3.45 -4.70
CA LEU A 25 -0.40 -3.98 -4.92
C LEU A 25 -0.40 -5.26 -5.75
N ILE A 26 0.43 -5.34 -6.79
CA ILE A 26 0.56 -6.56 -7.61
C ILE A 26 1.06 -7.72 -6.73
N GLU A 27 2.12 -7.51 -5.95
CA GLU A 27 2.65 -8.52 -5.03
C GLU A 27 1.62 -8.96 -3.99
N THR A 28 0.80 -8.02 -3.49
CA THR A 28 -0.30 -8.31 -2.57
C THR A 28 -1.38 -9.18 -3.22
N ILE A 29 -1.77 -8.89 -4.46
CA ILE A 29 -2.75 -9.69 -5.21
C ILE A 29 -2.22 -11.10 -5.46
N GLU A 30 -0.95 -11.24 -5.84
CA GLU A 30 -0.31 -12.54 -6.02
C GLU A 30 -0.27 -13.36 -4.72
N TRP A 31 0.02 -12.70 -3.60
CA TRP A 31 -0.02 -13.33 -2.28
C TRP A 31 -1.43 -13.80 -1.93
N LEU A 32 -2.46 -12.96 -2.12
CA LEU A 32 -3.86 -13.34 -1.87
C LEU A 32 -4.30 -14.55 -2.70
N TYR A 33 -3.83 -14.65 -3.94
CA TYR A 33 -4.09 -15.81 -4.79
C TYR A 33 -3.40 -17.07 -4.25
N LYS A 34 -2.12 -16.99 -3.88
CA LYS A 34 -1.35 -18.14 -3.36
C LYS A 34 -1.93 -18.69 -2.06
N GLU A 35 -2.39 -17.81 -1.17
CA GLU A 35 -2.96 -18.19 0.13
C GLU A 35 -4.44 -18.60 0.05
N GLY A 36 -5.09 -18.45 -1.10
CA GLY A 36 -6.54 -18.67 -1.22
C GLY A 36 -7.37 -17.70 -0.37
N ALA A 37 -6.80 -16.54 -0.02
CA ALA A 37 -7.39 -15.55 0.88
C ALA A 37 -8.44 -14.64 0.19
N ALA A 38 -8.60 -14.78 -1.13
CA ALA A 38 -9.57 -14.04 -1.93
C ALA A 38 -10.25 -14.96 -2.96
N THR A 39 -11.51 -14.67 -3.28
CA THR A 39 -12.21 -15.36 -4.37
C THR A 39 -11.66 -14.97 -5.74
N GLU A 40 -11.87 -15.80 -6.74
CA GLU A 40 -11.47 -15.49 -8.13
C GLU A 40 -12.07 -14.15 -8.62
N THR A 41 -13.33 -13.87 -8.23
CA THR A 41 -13.99 -12.59 -8.55
C THR A 41 -13.28 -11.41 -7.91
N ASN A 42 -12.91 -11.52 -6.63
CA ASN A 42 -12.18 -10.45 -5.93
C ASN A 42 -10.82 -10.20 -6.57
N LEU A 43 -10.09 -11.26 -6.90
CA LEU A 43 -8.79 -11.16 -7.55
C LEU A 43 -8.89 -10.49 -8.92
N LYS A 44 -9.86 -10.90 -9.77
CA LYS A 44 -10.11 -10.26 -11.07
C LYS A 44 -10.39 -8.77 -10.94
N LEU A 45 -11.19 -8.37 -9.95
CA LEU A 45 -11.50 -6.96 -9.70
C LEU A 45 -10.24 -6.19 -9.27
N LEU A 46 -9.48 -6.72 -8.31
CA LEU A 46 -8.25 -6.09 -7.81
C LEU A 46 -7.22 -5.93 -8.93
N THR A 47 -7.00 -6.97 -9.74
CA THR A 47 -6.11 -6.91 -10.90
C THR A 47 -6.56 -5.86 -11.90
N ALA A 48 -7.86 -5.83 -12.25
CA ALA A 48 -8.38 -4.84 -13.19
C ALA A 48 -8.21 -3.38 -12.70
N ILE A 49 -8.35 -3.15 -11.40
CA ILE A 49 -8.11 -1.82 -10.80
C ILE A 49 -6.62 -1.45 -10.89
N VAL A 50 -5.72 -2.38 -10.53
CA VAL A 50 -4.27 -2.13 -10.50
C VAL A 50 -3.66 -1.99 -11.89
N GLU A 51 -4.19 -2.70 -12.88
CA GLU A 51 -3.75 -2.60 -14.27
C GLU A 51 -4.37 -1.40 -15.01
N SER A 52 -5.36 -0.73 -14.42
CA SER A 52 -6.02 0.42 -15.03
C SER A 52 -5.04 1.56 -15.34
N ILE A 53 -5.01 1.99 -16.60
CA ILE A 53 -4.23 3.15 -17.06
C ILE A 53 -4.69 4.47 -16.43
N LEU A 54 -5.85 4.48 -15.79
CA LEU A 54 -6.44 5.66 -15.15
C LEU A 54 -5.91 5.91 -13.74
N CYS A 55 -5.22 4.93 -13.15
CA CYS A 55 -4.73 5.03 -11.77
C CYS A 55 -3.34 5.65 -11.72
N SER A 56 -3.24 6.77 -10.99
CA SER A 56 -1.96 7.41 -10.63
C SER A 56 -1.27 6.68 -9.48
N GLU A 57 0.02 6.95 -9.28
CA GLU A 57 0.78 6.44 -8.14
C GLU A 57 0.15 6.79 -6.78
N GLU A 58 -0.41 7.99 -6.67
CA GLU A 58 -1.17 8.42 -5.49
C GLU A 58 -2.42 7.57 -5.27
N SER A 59 -3.10 7.17 -6.35
CA SER A 59 -4.29 6.30 -6.26
C SER A 59 -3.93 4.93 -5.70
N TYR A 60 -2.82 4.33 -6.16
CA TYR A 60 -2.31 3.06 -5.62
C TYR A 60 -1.90 3.20 -4.15
N THR A 61 -1.26 4.30 -3.78
CA THR A 61 -0.86 4.58 -2.39
C THR A 61 -2.08 4.66 -1.47
N ARG A 62 -3.14 5.36 -1.89
CA ARG A 62 -4.41 5.43 -1.14
C ARG A 62 -5.10 4.08 -1.02
N PHE A 63 -5.02 3.25 -2.07
CA PHE A 63 -5.54 1.88 -2.02
C PHE A 63 -4.83 1.05 -0.94
N LEU A 64 -3.48 1.04 -0.95
CA LEU A 64 -2.69 0.35 0.05
C LEU A 64 -3.01 0.83 1.47
N GLN A 65 -3.13 2.15 1.65
CA GLN A 65 -3.44 2.73 2.95
C GLN A 65 -4.82 2.26 3.45
N CYS A 66 -5.84 2.27 2.60
CA CYS A 66 -7.17 1.75 2.93
C CYS A 66 -7.10 0.26 3.36
N GLY A 67 -6.31 -0.55 2.66
CA GLY A 67 -6.09 -1.95 3.03
C GLY A 67 -5.41 -2.12 4.40
N PHE A 68 -4.40 -1.30 4.70
CA PHE A 68 -3.76 -1.32 6.01
C PHE A 68 -4.69 -0.85 7.13
N ASP A 69 -5.47 0.20 6.91
CA ASP A 69 -6.43 0.73 7.88
C ASP A 69 -7.50 -0.32 8.20
N ALA A 70 -8.00 -1.03 7.18
CA ALA A 70 -8.93 -2.15 7.38
C ALA A 70 -8.28 -3.30 8.16
N ALA A 71 -7.04 -3.69 7.82
CA ALA A 71 -6.33 -4.73 8.56
C ALA A 71 -6.14 -4.36 10.03
N ILE A 72 -5.86 -3.09 10.32
CA ILE A 72 -5.76 -2.56 11.68
C ILE A 72 -7.10 -2.68 12.41
N GLU A 73 -8.20 -2.26 11.79
CA GLU A 73 -9.53 -2.37 12.39
C GLU A 73 -9.89 -3.83 12.70
N PHE A 74 -9.59 -4.76 11.79
CA PHE A 74 -9.76 -6.18 12.02
C PHE A 74 -8.90 -6.68 13.19
N PHE A 75 -7.62 -6.30 13.25
CA PHE A 75 -6.75 -6.70 14.34
C PHE A 75 -7.28 -6.17 15.68
N ASP A 76 -7.56 -4.87 15.77
CA ASP A 76 -8.04 -4.21 16.99
C ASP A 76 -9.35 -4.84 17.49
N THR A 77 -10.24 -5.23 16.58
CA THR A 77 -11.50 -5.93 16.91
C THR A 77 -11.25 -7.34 17.44
N ASN A 78 -10.30 -8.07 16.88
CA ASN A 78 -10.01 -9.45 17.28
C ASN A 78 -9.07 -9.55 18.50
N SER A 79 -8.30 -8.51 18.80
CA SER A 79 -7.34 -8.46 19.91
C SER A 79 -7.87 -7.71 21.14
N GLN A 80 -9.17 -7.41 21.23
CA GLN A 80 -9.73 -6.59 22.33
C GLN A 80 -9.46 -7.16 23.73
N ASN A 81 -9.32 -8.48 23.83
CA ASN A 81 -9.09 -9.18 25.10
C ASN A 81 -7.61 -9.57 25.31
N TRP A 82 -6.72 -9.17 24.42
CA TRP A 82 -5.30 -9.47 24.54
C TRP A 82 -4.66 -8.50 25.53
N ASP A 83 -3.62 -8.96 26.21
CA ASP A 83 -2.80 -8.05 27.01
C ASP A 83 -2.12 -7.03 26.09
N PHE A 84 -1.88 -5.82 26.61
CA PHE A 84 -1.25 -4.76 25.83
C PHE A 84 0.09 -5.21 25.23
N GLU A 85 0.96 -5.82 26.03
CA GLU A 85 2.27 -6.31 25.58
C GLU A 85 2.15 -7.40 24.50
N GLU A 86 1.13 -8.25 24.61
CA GLU A 86 0.83 -9.29 23.61
C GLU A 86 0.37 -8.66 22.29
N SER A 87 -0.52 -7.67 22.36
CA SER A 87 -1.02 -6.95 21.18
C SER A 87 0.08 -6.17 20.45
N ILE A 88 0.96 -5.45 21.17
CA ILE A 88 2.01 -4.64 20.51
C ILE A 88 3.14 -5.49 19.93
N SER A 89 3.42 -6.66 20.50
CA SER A 89 4.54 -7.51 20.05
C SER A 89 4.12 -8.53 18.98
N SER A 90 2.82 -8.68 18.74
CA SER A 90 2.28 -9.63 17.79
C SER A 90 2.73 -9.35 16.35
N HIS A 91 3.19 -10.40 15.67
CA HIS A 91 3.47 -10.40 14.23
C HIS A 91 2.19 -10.26 13.38
N HIS A 92 1.02 -10.54 13.97
CA HIS A 92 -0.28 -10.32 13.34
C HIS A 92 -0.76 -8.87 13.43
N ASN A 93 -0.14 -8.03 14.28
CA ASN A 93 -0.48 -6.62 14.38
C ASN A 93 0.02 -5.90 13.12
N PRO A 94 -0.87 -5.33 12.27
CA PRO A 94 -0.45 -4.70 11.03
C PRO A 94 0.45 -3.48 11.25
N ARG A 95 0.40 -2.86 12.43
CA ARG A 95 1.29 -1.76 12.80
C ARG A 95 2.77 -2.18 12.86
N ASN A 96 3.03 -3.48 13.01
CA ASN A 96 4.37 -4.04 13.01
C ASN A 96 4.90 -4.37 11.61
N TRP A 97 4.04 -4.39 10.59
CA TRP A 97 4.42 -4.76 9.22
C TRP A 97 5.27 -3.67 8.56
N ASP A 98 6.33 -4.08 7.87
CA ASP A 98 7.25 -3.16 7.20
C ASP A 98 6.58 -2.36 6.08
N GLY A 99 5.54 -2.92 5.44
CA GLY A 99 4.71 -2.21 4.47
C GLY A 99 4.00 -1.00 5.07
N TYR A 100 3.35 -1.20 6.22
CA TYR A 100 2.64 -0.14 6.94
C TYR A 100 3.60 0.94 7.49
N LYS A 101 4.74 0.52 8.09
CA LYS A 101 5.75 1.47 8.57
C LYS A 101 6.31 2.36 7.46
N ARG A 102 6.49 1.80 6.26
CA ARG A 102 6.90 2.57 5.07
C ARG A 102 5.82 3.53 4.57
N SER A 103 4.55 3.12 4.55
CA SER A 103 3.45 4.00 4.10
C SER A 103 3.28 5.24 5.00
N GLN A 104 3.48 5.08 6.31
CA GLN A 104 3.46 6.17 7.30
C GLN A 104 4.62 7.17 7.13
N SER A 105 5.77 6.71 6.64
CA SER A 105 6.97 7.54 6.47
C SER A 105 6.88 8.45 5.23
N ASN A 106 6.20 7.96 4.18
CA ASN A 106 6.01 8.71 2.92
C ASN A 106 4.99 9.85 3.03
N HIS A 107 4.12 9.87 4.05
CA HIS A 107 3.13 10.93 4.27
C HIS A 107 3.66 12.14 5.06
N ARG A 108 4.94 12.12 5.49
CA ARG A 108 5.56 13.20 6.30
C ARG A 108 6.41 14.20 5.50
N HIS A 109 6.40 14.11 4.18
CA HIS A 109 7.11 15.00 3.26
C HIS A 109 6.15 15.67 2.29
#